data_AF-A0A6V7I9G5-F1
#
_entry.id   AF-A0A6V7I9G5-F1
#
_cell.length_a   1.000
_cell.length_b   1.000
_cell.length_c   1.000
_cell.angle_alpha   90.00
_cell.angle_beta   90.00
_cell.angle_gamma   90.00
#
_symmetry.space_group_name_H-M   'P 1'
#
loop_
_entity.id
_entity.type
_entity.pdbx_description
1 polymer ?
#
loop_
_entity_poly.entity_id
_entity_poly.type
_entity_poly.pdbx_seq_one_letter_code
_entity_poly.pdbx_strand_id
1 'polypeptide(L)'
;RATIENTTQHPESLSYIQQLEDSAKYERQESIEEISSQRPIFIRPLQNLGELQEGRNAHFEAQLTPVSDPTMKVEWYKNGKPITA
;
A
#
# COMPACT_ATOMS: atom_id res chain seq x y z
N ARG A 1 -62.89 10.65 13.25
CA ARG A 1 -61.52 11.16 12.98
C ARG A 1 -60.59 9.97 13.11
N ALA A 2 -60.05 9.45 12.01
CA ALA A 2 -59.15 8.30 12.06
C ALA A 2 -57.78 8.76 12.57
N THR A 3 -57.29 8.15 13.63
CA THR A 3 -55.93 8.34 14.14
C THR A 3 -55.02 7.38 13.38
N ILE A 4 -54.00 7.91 12.71
CA ILE A 4 -52.97 7.10 12.07
C ILE A 4 -52.14 6.49 13.21
N GLU A 5 -52.10 5.17 13.28
CA GLU A 5 -51.22 4.44 14.20
C GLU A 5 -49.80 4.46 13.64
N ASN A 6 -48.90 5.17 14.33
CA ASN A 6 -47.50 5.29 13.92
C ASN A 6 -46.61 4.22 14.58
N THR A 7 -47.21 3.28 15.32
CA THR A 7 -46.50 2.24 16.05
C THR A 7 -46.25 1.02 15.16
N THR A 8 -45.04 0.48 15.24
CA THR A 8 -44.68 -0.75 14.54
C THR A 8 -45.54 -1.93 15.01
N GLN A 9 -46.13 -2.66 14.07
CA GLN A 9 -46.94 -3.84 14.37
C GLN A 9 -46.09 -5.12 14.48
N HIS A 10 -44.81 -5.03 14.11
CA HIS A 10 -43.87 -6.14 14.09
C HIS A 10 -42.51 -5.69 14.66
N PRO A 11 -42.35 -5.73 16.00
CA PRO A 11 -41.11 -5.27 16.64
C PRO A 11 -39.89 -6.11 16.24
N GLU A 12 -40.05 -7.41 15.99
CA GLU A 12 -38.93 -8.26 15.54
C GLU A 12 -38.39 -7.88 14.16
N SER A 13 -39.26 -7.50 13.22
CA SER A 13 -38.81 -7.08 11.90
C SER A 13 -38.06 -5.75 11.94
N LEU A 14 -38.39 -4.86 12.89
CA LEU A 14 -37.61 -3.64 13.09
C LEU A 14 -36.19 -3.93 13.57
N SER A 15 -36.03 -4.86 14.52
CA SER A 15 -34.69 -5.26 14.98
C SER A 15 -33.87 -5.89 13.87
N TYR A 16 -34.51 -6.69 13.02
CA TYR A 16 -33.86 -7.28 11.85
C TYR A 16 -33.47 -6.24 10.79
N ILE A 17 -34.37 -5.27 10.51
CA ILE A 17 -34.08 -4.14 9.61
C ILE A 17 -32.92 -3.32 10.16
N GLN A 18 -32.94 -2.95 11.45
CA GLN A 18 -31.84 -2.22 12.09
C GLN A 18 -30.50 -2.95 11.98
N GLN A 19 -30.50 -4.29 12.12
CA GLN A 19 -29.30 -5.10 11.97
C GLN A 19 -28.78 -5.16 10.53
N LEU A 20 -29.67 -5.10 9.53
CA LEU A 20 -29.32 -5.08 8.11
C LEU A 20 -28.91 -3.69 7.62
N GLU A 21 -29.49 -2.64 8.20
CA GLU A 21 -29.16 -1.22 7.93
C GLU A 21 -27.86 -0.79 8.63
N ASP A 22 -27.36 -1.59 9.58
CA ASP A 22 -26.07 -1.43 10.27
C ASP A 22 -24.91 -1.66 9.29
N SER A 23 -24.76 -0.68 8.39
CA SER A 23 -23.79 -0.63 7.29
C SER A 23 -22.34 -0.67 7.80
N ALA A 24 -22.15 -0.42 9.10
CA ALA A 24 -20.87 -0.50 9.80
C ALA A 24 -20.24 -1.90 9.74
N LYS A 25 -21.04 -2.99 9.63
CA LYS A 25 -20.50 -4.34 9.47
C LYS A 25 -19.81 -4.57 8.12
N TYR A 26 -20.14 -3.76 7.12
CA TYR A 26 -19.61 -3.84 5.76
C TYR A 26 -18.84 -2.58 5.37
N GLU A 27 -18.41 -1.76 6.33
CA GLU A 27 -17.38 -0.77 6.05
C GLU A 27 -16.13 -1.53 5.62
N ARG A 28 -15.91 -1.55 4.30
CA ARG A 28 -14.66 -1.99 3.71
C ARG A 28 -13.57 -1.17 4.37
N GLN A 29 -12.81 -1.78 5.27
CA GLN A 29 -11.61 -1.16 5.82
C GLN A 29 -10.68 -0.90 4.64
N GLU A 30 -10.68 0.33 4.15
CA GLU A 30 -9.61 0.80 3.28
C GLU A 30 -8.34 0.77 4.12
N SER A 31 -7.45 -0.16 3.81
CA SER A 31 -6.12 -0.20 4.41
C SER A 31 -5.41 1.08 3.99
N ILE A 32 -5.33 2.05 4.89
CA ILE A 32 -4.50 3.24 4.69
C ILE A 32 -3.06 2.74 4.71
N GLU A 33 -2.38 2.74 3.56
CA GLU A 33 -0.95 2.46 3.50
C GLU A 33 -0.21 3.53 4.31
N GLU A 34 0.49 3.12 5.37
CA GLU A 34 1.28 4.01 6.20
C GLU A 34 2.46 4.57 5.39
N ILE A 35 2.37 5.85 5.03
CA ILE A 35 3.45 6.60 4.40
C ILE A 35 4.59 6.72 5.41
N SER A 36 5.73 6.10 5.12
CA SER A 36 6.90 6.14 6.00
C SER A 36 7.74 7.37 5.69
N SER A 37 8.09 8.14 6.72
CA SER A 37 9.00 9.30 6.62
C SER A 37 10.47 8.96 6.91
N GLN A 38 10.79 7.66 6.99
CA GLN A 38 12.14 7.20 7.28
C GLN A 38 13.05 7.36 6.05
N ARG A 39 14.30 7.79 6.29
CA ARG A 39 15.31 7.90 5.23
C ARG A 39 15.51 6.56 4.50
N PRO A 40 15.74 6.56 3.18
CA PRO A 40 16.09 5.35 2.44
C PRO A 40 17.35 4.68 2.97
N ILE A 41 17.31 3.35 3.13
CA ILE A 41 18.44 2.51 3.56
C ILE A 41 18.53 1.29 2.64
N PHE A 42 19.76 0.91 2.28
CA PHE A 42 20.01 -0.34 1.58
C PHE A 42 19.78 -1.54 2.50
N ILE A 43 18.78 -2.35 2.18
CA ILE A 43 18.64 -3.70 2.75
C ILE A 43 19.64 -4.64 2.07
N ARG A 44 19.75 -4.52 0.73
CA ARG A 44 20.71 -5.28 -0.08
C ARG A 44 21.57 -4.31 -0.87
N PRO A 45 22.86 -4.13 -0.51
CA PRO A 45 23.77 -3.26 -1.25
C PRO A 45 24.19 -3.91 -2.57
N LEU A 46 24.65 -3.08 -3.51
CA LEU A 46 25.29 -3.55 -4.75
C LEU A 46 26.52 -4.40 -4.44
N GLN A 47 26.68 -5.49 -5.18
CA GLN A 47 27.84 -6.38 -5.06
C GLN A 47 28.81 -6.17 -6.20
N ASN A 48 30.09 -6.36 -5.91
CA ASN A 48 31.13 -6.37 -6.94
C ASN A 48 31.08 -7.71 -7.69
N LEU A 49 30.89 -7.66 -9.00
CA LEU A 49 30.85 -8.83 -9.88
C LEU A 49 32.23 -9.36 -10.27
N GLY A 50 33.31 -8.63 -9.95
CA GLY A 50 34.68 -8.99 -10.29
C GLY A 50 34.98 -8.84 -11.78
N GLU A 51 35.84 -9.72 -12.29
CA GLU A 51 36.17 -9.78 -13.71
C GLU A 51 35.05 -10.51 -14.48
N LEU A 52 34.48 -9.80 -15.45
CA LEU A 52 33.49 -10.36 -16.38
C LEU A 52 34.15 -10.52 -17.75
N GLN A 53 33.84 -11.63 -18.42
CA GLN A 53 34.25 -11.84 -19.80
C GLN A 53 33.64 -10.77 -20.71
N GLU A 54 34.45 -10.27 -21.65
CA GLU A 54 33.99 -9.29 -22.64
C GLU A 54 32.79 -9.85 -23.45
N GLY A 55 31.86 -8.96 -23.77
CA GLY A 55 30.61 -9.32 -24.47
C GLY A 55 29.53 -9.95 -23.58
N ARG A 56 29.79 -10.17 -22.28
CA ARG A 56 28.76 -10.62 -21.33
C ARG A 56 28.06 -9.47 -20.61
N ASN A 57 26.80 -9.70 -20.24
CA ASN A 57 26.01 -8.74 -19.48
C ASN A 57 26.44 -8.72 -18.01
N ALA A 58 26.54 -7.52 -17.44
CA ALA A 58 26.69 -7.30 -16.00
C ALA A 58 25.31 -6.98 -15.40
N HIS A 59 24.88 -7.73 -14.40
CA HIS A 59 23.62 -7.49 -13.69
C HIS A 59 23.87 -7.02 -12.27
N PHE A 60 23.34 -5.85 -11.94
CA PHE A 60 23.46 -5.22 -10.64
C PHE A 60 22.06 -5.06 -10.03
N GLU A 61 21.91 -5.45 -8.77
CA GLU A 61 20.64 -5.40 -8.04
C GLU A 61 20.89 -4.83 -6.64
N ALA A 62 20.00 -3.95 -6.18
CA ALA A 62 19.96 -3.45 -4.82
C ALA A 62 18.51 -3.36 -4.32
N GLN A 63 18.32 -3.48 -3.01
CA GLN A 63 17.01 -3.35 -2.36
C GLN A 63 17.07 -2.26 -1.32
N LEU A 64 16.04 -1.38 -1.31
CA LEU A 64 15.93 -0.23 -0.41
C LEU A 64 14.63 -0.29 0.39
N THR A 65 14.64 0.35 1.57
CA THR A 65 13.48 0.58 2.43
C THR A 65 13.47 2.03 2.91
N PRO A 66 12.29 2.64 3.14
CA PRO A 66 10.94 2.10 2.95
C PRO A 66 10.42 2.20 1.52
N VAL A 67 9.61 1.22 1.09
CA VAL A 67 8.89 1.26 -0.19
C VAL A 67 7.66 2.18 -0.15
N SER A 68 7.17 2.50 1.05
CA SER A 68 6.03 3.39 1.28
C SER A 68 6.39 4.88 1.37
N ASP A 69 7.63 5.26 1.03
CA ASP A 69 8.02 6.67 0.91
C ASP A 69 7.88 7.14 -0.56
N PRO A 70 6.86 7.98 -0.88
CA PRO A 70 6.64 8.48 -2.23
C PRO A 70 7.70 9.48 -2.70
N THR A 71 8.55 9.98 -1.80
CA THR A 71 9.62 10.93 -2.13
C THR A 71 10.95 10.24 -2.46
N MET A 72 11.06 8.92 -2.22
CA MET A 72 12.26 8.14 -2.50
C MET A 72 12.56 8.13 -4.01
N LYS A 73 13.81 8.45 -4.36
CA LYS A 73 14.33 8.42 -5.74
C LYS A 73 15.51 7.46 -5.84
N VAL A 74 15.54 6.66 -6.89
CA VAL A 74 16.65 5.76 -7.20
C VAL A 74 17.36 6.27 -8.45
N GLU A 75 18.65 6.54 -8.32
CA GLU A 75 19.51 7.05 -9.40
C GLU A 75 20.72 6.13 -9.55
N TRP A 76 21.08 5.82 -10.80
CA TRP A 76 22.22 4.97 -11.11
C TRP A 76 23.38 5.80 -11.64
N TYR A 77 24.59 5.51 -11.15
CA TYR A 77 25.80 6.19 -11.58
C TYR A 77 26.89 5.18 -11.95
N LYS A 78 27.55 5.43 -13.08
CA LYS A 78 28.79 4.74 -13.48
C LYS A 78 29.92 5.76 -13.51
N ASN A 79 30.93 5.57 -12.66
CA ASN A 79 32.09 6.46 -12.56
C ASN A 79 31.68 7.94 -12.36
N GLY A 80 30.70 8.18 -11.49
CA GLY A 80 30.16 9.51 -11.19
C GLY A 80 29.23 10.10 -12.26
N LYS A 81 28.98 9.41 -13.37
CA LYS A 81 28.05 9.86 -14.42
C LYS A 81 26.72 9.12 -14.32
N PRO A 82 25.58 9.82 -14.41
CA PRO A 82 24.27 9.17 -14.35
C PRO A 82 24.08 8.25 -15.55
N ILE A 83 23.43 7.11 -15.33
CA ILE A 83 22.98 6.19 -16.35
C ILE A 83 21.48 5.94 -16.20
N THR A 84 20.80 5.72 -17.30
CA THR A 84 19.42 5.21 -17.30
C THR A 84 19.45 3.70 -17.13
N ALA A 85 18.67 3.20 -16.17
CA ALA A 85 18.38 1.78 -16.04
C ALA A 85 17.47 1.30 -17.17
#